data_AF-A0A1H1S465-F1
#
_entry.id   AF-A0A1H1S465-F1
#
_cell.length_a   1.000
_cell.length_b   1.000
_cell.length_c   1.000
_cell.angle_alpha   90.00
_cell.angle_beta   90.00
_cell.angle_gamma   90.00
#
_symmetry.space_group_name_H-M   'P 1'
#
loop_
_entity.id
_entity.type
_entity.pdbx_description
1 polymer ?
#
loop_
_entity_poly.entity_id
_entity_poly.type
_entity_poly.pdbx_seq_one_letter_code
_entity_poly.pdbx_strand_id
1 'polypeptide(L)' 'MNLSIIPLFVGPWQWVIIGLAILLLFGGKKIPELMKGLGSGIKEFKDASKDESADNKENN' A
#
# COMPACT_ATOMS: atom_id res chain seq x y z
N MET A 1 -7.80 19.01 25.35
CA MET A 1 -7.34 19.68 24.10
C MET A 1 -5.94 19.18 23.81
N ASN A 2 -5.81 17.94 23.32
CA ASN A 2 -4.51 17.24 23.21
C ASN A 2 -4.46 16.37 21.95
N LEU A 3 -5.23 16.70 20.91
CA LEU A 3 -5.40 15.85 19.73
C LEU A 3 -4.35 16.10 18.63
N SER A 4 -3.50 17.12 18.79
CA SER A 4 -2.60 17.60 17.72
C SER A 4 -1.16 17.08 17.78
N ILE A 5 -0.79 16.22 18.74
CA ILE A 5 0.61 15.75 18.90
C ILE A 5 0.83 14.33 18.31
N ILE A 6 -0.22 13.70 17.78
CA ILE A 6 -0.20 12.28 17.39
C ILE A 6 0.52 11.98 16.05
N PRO A 7 0.54 12.81 15.00
CA PRO A 7 1.15 12.35 13.75
C PRO A 7 2.66 12.58 13.62
N LEU A 8 3.30 13.43 14.45
CA LEU A 8 4.68 13.90 14.20
C LEU A 8 5.70 13.63 15.31
N PHE A 9 5.28 13.26 16.53
CA PHE A 9 6.18 12.90 17.65
C PHE A 9 6.05 11.43 18.09
N VAL A 10 5.40 10.61 17.25
CA VAL A 10 5.30 9.17 17.46
C VAL A 10 6.62 8.57 17.01
N GLY A 11 7.53 8.40 17.97
CA GLY A 11 8.84 7.81 17.76
C GLY A 11 8.76 6.42 17.12
N PRO A 12 9.89 5.88 16.64
CA PRO A 12 9.94 4.58 15.97
C PRO A 12 9.28 3.45 16.78
N TRP A 13 9.32 3.56 18.11
CA TRP A 13 8.78 2.57 19.04
C TRP A 13 7.26 2.40 18.93
N GLN A 14 6.52 3.49 18.76
CA GLN A 14 5.07 3.44 18.66
C GLN A 14 4.62 2.88 17.30
N TRP A 15 5.35 3.14 16.23
CA TRP A 15 5.12 2.52 14.91
C TRP A 15 5.28 0.99 14.97
N VAL A 16 6.25 0.49 15.75
CA VAL A 16 6.41 -0.96 15.99
C VAL A 16 5.21 -1.53 16.73
N ILE A 17 4.70 -0.85 17.75
CA ILE A 17 3.51 -1.28 18.50
C ILE A 17 2.27 -1.32 17.60
N ILE A 18 2.06 -0.29 16.76
CA ILE A 18 0.97 -0.26 15.77
C ILE A 18 1.11 -1.42 14.79
N GLY A 19 2.32 -1.64 14.26
CA GLY A 19 2.61 -2.73 13.33
C GLY A 19 2.31 -4.09 13.95
N LEU A 20 2.69 -4.29 15.22
CA LEU A 20 2.42 -5.52 15.96
C LEU A 20 0.93 -5.72 16.24
N ALA A 21 0.19 -4.66 16.60
CA ALA A 21 -1.26 -4.74 16.79
C ALA A 21 -1.98 -5.15 15.51
N ILE A 22 -1.63 -4.55 14.37
CA ILE A 22 -2.15 -4.93 13.05
C ILE A 22 -1.77 -6.38 12.73
N LEU A 23 -0.54 -6.79 13.03
CA LEU A 23 -0.06 -8.16 12.82
C LEU A 23 -0.82 -9.19 13.65
N LEU A 24 -1.23 -8.85 14.88
CA LEU A 24 -2.03 -9.73 15.74
C LEU A 24 -3.49 -9.81 15.27
N LEU A 25 -4.08 -8.69 14.82
CA LEU A 25 -5.45 -8.64 14.33
C LEU A 25 -5.64 -9.35 12.99
N PHE A 26 -4.74 -9.13 12.04
CA PHE A 26 -4.82 -9.70 10.69
C PHE A 26 -3.99 -10.98 10.55
N GLY A 27 -3.02 -11.24 11.43
CA GLY A 27 -2.07 -12.32 11.29
C GLY A 27 -0.94 -11.96 10.32
N GLY A 28 0.29 -12.41 10.62
CA GLY A 28 1.47 -12.08 9.80
C GLY A 28 1.48 -12.68 8.39
N LYS A 29 0.56 -13.59 8.07
CA LYS A 29 0.40 -14.16 6.74
C LYS A 29 -0.59 -13.39 5.85
N LYS A 30 -1.59 -12.69 6.41
CA LYS A 30 -2.62 -12.02 5.59
C LYS A 30 -2.15 -10.71 4.99
N ILE A 31 -1.36 -9.91 5.72
CA ILE A 31 -0.78 -8.66 5.20
C ILE A 31 0.03 -8.89 3.90
N PRO A 32 1.00 -9.84 3.84
CA PRO A 32 1.75 -10.08 2.62
C PRO A 32 0.90 -10.72 1.50
N GLU A 33 -0.09 -11.55 1.85
CA GLU A 33 -0.99 -12.17 0.86
C GLU A 33 -1.88 -11.12 0.18
N LEU A 34 -2.41 -10.16 0.96
CA LEU A 34 -3.16 -9.01 0.44
C LEU A 34 -2.27 -8.07 -0.37
N MET A 35 -1.05 -7.77 0.09
CA MET A 35 -0.09 -6.96 -0.67
C MET A 35 0.29 -7.62 -2.00
N LYS A 36 0.47 -8.94 -2.02
CA LYS A 36 0.78 -9.68 -3.24
C LYS A 36 -0.40 -9.67 -4.21
N GLY A 37 -1.63 -9.87 -3.73
CA GLY A 37 -2.85 -9.78 -4.54
C GLY A 37 -3.08 -8.37 -5.11
N LEU A 38 -2.99 -7.34 -4.27
CA LEU A 38 -3.12 -5.94 -4.70
C LEU A 38 -1.99 -5.53 -5.67
N GLY A 39 -0.75 -5.98 -5.41
CA GLY A 39 0.40 -5.70 -6.26
C GLY A 39 0.27 -6.32 -7.65
N SER A 40 -0.22 -7.56 -7.75
CA SER A 40 -0.52 -8.19 -9.04
C SER A 40 -1.62 -7.44 -9.79
N GLY A 41 -2.72 -7.07 -9.11
CA GLY A 41 -3.82 -6.32 -9.75
C GLY A 41 -3.41 -4.92 -10.23
N ILE A 42 -2.60 -4.20 -9.45
CA ILE A 42 -2.04 -2.90 -9.87
C ILE A 42 -1.09 -3.08 -11.06
N LYS A 43 -0.30 -4.15 -11.10
CA LYS A 43 0.61 -4.44 -12.21
C LYS A 43 -0.17 -4.73 -13.49
N GLU A 44 -1.17 -5.61 -13.43
CA GLU A 44 -2.04 -5.94 -14.57
C GLU A 44 -2.79 -4.70 -15.07
N PHE A 45 -3.32 -3.87 -14.16
CA PHE A 45 -3.97 -2.61 -14.51
C PHE A 45 -3.01 -1.63 -15.21
N LYS A 46 -1.78 -1.53 -14.72
CA LYS A 46 -0.74 -0.69 -15.33
C LYS A 46 -0.33 -1.19 -16.70
N ASP A 47 -0.14 -2.50 -16.86
CA ASP A 47 0.29 -3.10 -18.12
C ASP A 47 -0.80 -2.90 -19.20
N ALA A 48 -2.08 -3.16 -18.86
CA ALA A 48 -3.21 -2.90 -19.76
C ALA A 48 -3.37 -1.42 -20.13
N SER A 49 -3.20 -0.52 -19.16
CA SER A 49 -3.27 0.94 -19.41
C SER A 49 -2.11 1.44 -20.29
N LYS A 50 -0.97 0.76 -20.26
CA LYS A 50 0.23 1.15 -21.02
C LYS A 50 0.14 0.74 -22.48
N ASP A 51 -0.48 -0.41 -22.77
CA ASP A 51 -0.75 -0.87 -24.13
C ASP A 51 -1.77 0.05 -24.83
N GLU A 52 -2.84 0.48 -24.15
CA GLU A 52 -3.75 1.52 -24.69
C GLU A 52 -3.04 2.87 -24.92
N SER A 53 -2.11 3.24 -24.04
CA SER A 53 -1.39 4.51 -24.15
C SER A 53 -0.32 4.51 -25.25
N ALA A 54 0.20 3.34 -25.63
CA ALA A 54 1.20 3.20 -26.68
C ALA A 54 0.56 3.27 -28.09
N ASP A 55 -0.66 2.74 -28.24
CA ASP A 55 -1.42 2.77 -29.50
C ASP A 55 -1.86 4.20 -29.90
N ASN A 56 -2.02 5.11 -28.92
CA ASN A 56 -2.37 6.51 -29.16
C ASN A 56 -1.18 7.45 -29.49
N LYS A 57 0.03 6.92 -29.72
CA LYS A 57 1.23 7.72 -30.04
C LYS A 57 1.77 7.54 -31.46
N GLU A 58 1.16 6.71 -32.30
CA GLU A 58 1.66 6.44 -33.66
C GLU A 58 0.79 7.05 -34.78
N ASN A 59 -0.19 7.90 -34.44
CA ASN A 59 -1.07 8.57 -35.40
C ASN A 59 -1.10 10.11 -35.27
N ASN A 60 0.07 10.76 -35.14
CA ASN A 60 0.26 12.19 -35.50
C ASN A 60 1.65 12.42 -36.07
#